data_AF-A0A7C1I1A9-F1
#
_entry.id   AF-A0A7C1I1A9-F1
#
_cell.length_a   1.000
_cell.length_b   1.000
_cell.length_c   1.000
_cell.angle_alpha   90.00
_cell.angle_beta   90.00
_cell.angle_gamma   90.00
#
_symmetry.space_group_name_H-M   'P 1'
#
loop_
_entity.id
_entity.type
_entity.pdbx_description
1 polymer ?
#
loop_
_entity_poly.entity_id
_entity_poly.type
_entity_poly.pdbx_seq_one_letter_code
_entity_poly.pdbx_strand_id
1 'polypeptide(L)' 'TYDYCLKCSHTFNLLDARGAVSVTERTHYIDRIRRMARLAGRNYVKQREDMGFPLMERDDG' A
#
# COMPACT_ATOMS: atom_id res chain seq x y z
N THR A 1 5.71 2.77 6.65
CA THR A 1 5.49 2.12 5.34
C THR A 1 4.30 2.69 4.59
N TYR A 2 3.15 2.89 5.25
CA TYR A 2 1.94 3.42 4.61
C TYR A 2 2.13 4.82 4.00
N ASP A 3 2.64 5.79 4.78
CA ASP A 3 2.84 7.17 4.28
C ASP A 3 3.76 7.24 3.05
N TYR A 4 4.85 6.47 3.06
CA TYR A 4 5.74 6.38 1.91
C TYR A 4 5.05 5.72 0.70
N CYS A 5 4.18 4.73 0.92
CA CYS A 5 3.36 4.15 -0.16
C CYS A 5 2.45 5.22 -0.80
N LEU A 6 1.81 6.07 0.01
CA LEU A 6 0.98 7.17 -0.49
C LEU A 6 1.79 8.20 -1.27
N LYS A 7 2.95 8.62 -0.73
CA LYS A 7 3.86 9.54 -1.42
C LYS A 7 4.33 8.97 -2.76
N CYS A 8 4.75 7.70 -2.80
CA CYS A 8 5.17 7.05 -4.04
C CYS A 8 4.02 6.95 -5.06
N SER A 9 2.81 6.62 -4.62
CA SER A 9 1.62 6.58 -5.48
C SER A 9 1.33 7.95 -6.10
N HIS A 10 1.35 8.99 -5.28
CA HIS A 10 1.12 10.36 -5.75
C HIS A 10 2.20 10.82 -6.73
N THR A 11 3.47 10.66 -6.39
CA THR A 11 4.59 11.02 -7.28
C THR A 11 4.53 10.25 -8.60
N PHE A 12 4.21 8.95 -8.56
CA PHE A 12 4.01 8.15 -9.77
C PHE A 12 2.91 8.72 -10.65
N ASN A 13 1.75 9.07 -10.09
CA ASN A 13 0.64 9.66 -10.86
C ASN A 13 1.06 10.97 -11.53
N LEU A 14 1.83 11.82 -10.85
CA LEU A 14 2.35 13.06 -11.44
C LEU A 14 3.31 12.80 -12.60
N LEU A 15 4.21 11.82 -12.47
CA LEU A 15 5.15 11.45 -13.53
C LEU A 15 4.44 10.82 -14.73
N ASP A 16 3.47 9.94 -14.48
CA ASP A 16 2.68 9.25 -15.50
C ASP A 16 1.82 10.24 -16.31
N ALA A 17 1.16 11.19 -15.62
CA ALA A 17 0.39 12.26 -16.27
C ALA A 17 1.25 13.19 -17.14
N ARG A 18 2.54 13.35 -16.80
CA ARG A 18 3.50 14.14 -17.59
C ARG A 18 4.12 13.36 -18.75
N GLY A 19 3.76 12.10 -18.94
CA GLY A 19 4.36 11.24 -19.97
C GLY A 19 5.83 10.91 -19.71
N ALA A 20 6.32 11.11 -18.49
CA ALA A 20 7.72 10.86 -18.11
C ALA A 20 8.01 9.38 -17.76
N VAL A 21 7.00 8.51 -17.90
CA VAL A 21 7.07 7.08 -17.58
C VAL A 21 6.69 6.28 -18.82
N SER A 22 7.57 5.40 -19.28
CA SER A 22 7.26 4.50 -20.39
C SER A 22 6.28 3.39 -19.99
N VAL A 23 5.67 2.73 -20.98
CA VAL A 23 4.73 1.61 -20.76
C VAL A 23 5.38 0.48 -19.94
N THR A 24 6.64 0.16 -20.22
CA THR A 24 7.39 -0.88 -19.49
C THR A 24 7.66 -0.47 -18.05
N GLU A 25 8.09 0.77 -17.83
CA GLU A 25 8.37 1.31 -16.49
C GLU A 25 7.11 1.42 -15.63
N ARG A 26 5.96 1.75 -16.25
CA ARG A 26 4.68 1.88 -15.55
C ARG A 26 4.34 0.62 -14.76
N THR A 27 4.47 -0.54 -15.39
CA THR A 27 4.19 -1.84 -14.75
C THR A 27 5.11 -2.09 -13.56
N HIS A 28 6.40 -1.77 -13.68
CA HIS A 28 7.37 -1.92 -12.59
C HIS A 28 7.10 -0.97 -11.41
N TYR A 29 6.79 0.31 -11.68
CA TYR A 29 6.43 1.25 -10.61
C TYR A 29 5.18 0.80 -9.86
N ILE A 30 4.14 0.35 -10.59
CA ILE A 30 2.91 -0.16 -10.00
C ILE A 30 3.20 -1.37 -9.10
N ASP A 31 4.02 -2.33 -9.53
CA ASP A 31 4.34 -3.49 -8.68
C ASP A 31 5.09 -3.08 -7.40
N ARG A 32 6.04 -2.14 -7.50
CA ARG A 32 6.75 -1.60 -6.33
C ARG A 32 5.80 -0.94 -5.33
N ILE A 33 4.88 -0.11 -5.81
CA ILE A 33 3.86 0.55 -4.97
C ILE A 33 2.96 -0.50 -4.31
N ARG A 34 2.49 -1.49 -5.09
CA ARG A 34 1.67 -2.60 -4.56
C ARG A 34 2.41 -3.42 -3.51
N ARG A 35 3.72 -3.65 -3.66
CA ARG A 35 4.53 -4.36 -2.65
C ARG A 35 4.57 -3.59 -1.34
N MET A 36 4.71 -2.26 -1.38
CA MET A 36 4.67 -1.41 -0.19
C MET A 36 3.29 -1.41 0.48
N ALA A 37 2.21 -1.34 -0.32
CA ALA A 37 0.84 -1.41 0.19
C ALA A 37 0.57 -2.75 0.91
N ARG A 38 0.98 -3.88 0.30
CA ARG A 38 0.89 -5.22 0.92
C ARG A 38 1.66 -5.30 2.24
N LEU A 39 2.86 -4.71 2.29
CA LEU A 39 3.67 -4.69 3.50
C LEU A 39 3.03 -3.83 4.60
N ALA A 40 2.49 -2.66 4.25
CA ALA A 40 1.75 -1.83 5.19
C ALA A 40 0.52 -2.56 5.76
N GLY A 41 -0.26 -3.23 4.91
CA GLY A 41 -1.41 -4.03 5.33
C GLY A 41 -1.03 -5.18 6.26
N ARG A 42 0.03 -5.95 5.94
CA ARG A 42 0.51 -7.02 6.83
C ARG A 42 0.97 -6.50 8.18
N ASN A 43 1.70 -5.37 8.21
CA ASN A 43 2.12 -4.76 9.46
C ASN A 43 0.93 -4.28 10.29
N TYR A 44 -0.09 -3.74 9.62
CA TYR A 44 -1.33 -3.36 10.30
C TYR A 44 -2.02 -4.58 10.91
N VAL A 45 -2.25 -5.66 10.14
CA VAL A 45 -2.87 -6.90 10.68
C VAL A 45 -2.09 -7.44 11.87
N LYS A 46 -0.76 -7.52 11.76
CA LYS A 46 0.10 -7.96 12.87
C LYS A 46 -0.06 -7.07 14.11
N GLN A 47 -0.08 -5.74 13.94
CA GLN A 47 -0.32 -4.82 15.03
C GLN A 47 -1.68 -5.07 15.70
N ARG A 48 -2.72 -5.40 14.92
CA ARG A 48 -4.04 -5.72 15.48
C ARG A 48 -4.03 -7.04 16.23
N GLU A 49 -3.32 -8.05 15.72
CA GLU A 49 -3.12 -9.34 16.39
C GLU A 49 -2.42 -9.17 17.74
N ASP A 50 -1.33 -8.39 17.79
CA ASP A 50 -0.59 -8.06 19.02
C ASP A 50 -1.48 -7.32 20.05
N MET A 51 -2.50 -6.59 19.58
CA MET A 51 -3.48 -5.90 20.43
C MET A 51 -4.69 -6.78 20.80
N GLY A 52 -4.76 -8.03 20.36
CA GLY A 52 -5.90 -8.93 20.58
C GLY A 52 -7.13 -8.60 19.73
N PHE A 53 -6.94 -8.06 18.52
CA PHE A 53 -7.98 -7.67 17.56
C PHE A 53 -9.10 -6.77 18.13
N PRO A 54 -8.80 -5.61 18.76
CA PRO A 54 -9.79 -4.88 19.54
C PRO A 54 -10.89 -4.15 18.75
N LEU A 55 -10.84 -4.15 17.40
CA LEU A 55 -11.96 -3.66 16.58
C LEU A 55 -12.54 -4.76 15.67
N MET A 56 -12.24 -6.03 15.98
CA MET A 56 -12.95 -7.14 15.35
C MET A 56 -14.20 -7.35 16.19
N GLU A 57 -15.37 -7.10 15.60
CA GLU A 57 -16.63 -7.51 16.23
C GLU A 57 -16.54 -9.03 16.43
N ARG A 58 -16.81 -9.49 17.66
CA ARG A 58 -16.99 -10.92 17.88
C ARG A 58 -18.34 -11.25 17.27
N ASP A 59 -18.33 -12.10 16.26
CA ASP A 59 -19.55 -12.70 15.75
C ASP A 59 -19.99 -13.73 16.80
N ASP A 60 -20.64 -13.24 17.85
CA ASP A 60 -21.22 -14.03 18.93
C ASP A 60 -22.53 -14.64 18.42
N GLY A 61 -22.40 -15.65 17.55
CA GLY A 61 -23.50 -16.49 17.09
C GLY A 61 -24.04 -17.41 18.17
#